data_AF-A0A354EC11-F1
#
_entry.id   AF-A0A354EC11-F1
#
_cell.length_a   1.000
_cell.length_b   1.000
_cell.length_c   1.000
_cell.angle_alpha   90.00
_cell.angle_beta   90.00
_cell.angle_gamma   90.00
#
_symmetry.space_group_name_H-M   'P 1'
#
loop_
_entity.id
_entity.type
_entity.pdbx_description
1 polymer ?
#
loop_
_entity_poly.entity_id
_entity_poly.type
_entity_poly.pdbx_seq_one_letter_code
_entity_poly.pdbx_strand_id
1 'polypeptide(L)'
;MDWLVLVTFILVYLGMILGGLPGLALDRAGLALLGALLLIITGRLDLNQAWAAVDLPTMALLFGLMILSAQLRLGGFYTRLTRGMAAASLGPQRLLAVLIIVAGALSALLVND
;
A
#
# COMPACT_ATOMS: atom_id res chain seq x y z
N MET A 1 -18.36 -23.29 9.02
CA MET A 1 -17.74 -22.16 8.30
C MET A 1 -18.84 -21.40 7.60
N ASP A 2 -18.82 -20.08 7.72
CA ASP A 2 -19.87 -19.26 7.15
C ASP A 2 -19.57 -18.95 5.67
N TRP A 3 -20.40 -19.47 4.77
CA TRP A 3 -20.16 -19.42 3.33
C TRP A 3 -20.18 -17.98 2.79
N LEU A 4 -21.00 -17.08 3.37
CA LEU A 4 -21.04 -15.68 2.96
C LEU A 4 -19.74 -14.97 3.29
N VAL A 5 -19.15 -15.26 4.45
CA VAL A 5 -17.85 -14.71 4.85
C VAL A 5 -16.77 -15.17 3.87
N LEU A 6 -16.75 -16.45 3.52
CA LEU A 6 -15.79 -17.02 2.56
C LEU A 6 -15.94 -16.41 1.17
N VAL A 7 -17.17 -16.33 0.65
CA VAL A 7 -17.45 -15.73 -0.65
C VAL A 7 -17.05 -14.26 -0.67
N THR A 8 -17.37 -13.51 0.39
CA THR A 8 -16.99 -12.10 0.51
C THR A 8 -15.47 -11.94 0.52
N PHE A 9 -14.77 -12.77 1.30
CA PHE A 9 -13.32 -12.79 1.36
C PHE A 9 -12.70 -13.07 -0.01
N ILE A 10 -13.15 -14.12 -0.71
CA ILE A 10 -12.64 -14.49 -2.03
C ILE A 10 -12.90 -13.37 -3.04
N LEU A 11 -14.09 -12.78 -3.06
CA LEU A 11 -14.45 -11.70 -3.99
C LEU A 11 -13.60 -10.44 -3.75
N VAL A 12 -13.42 -10.04 -2.49
CA VAL A 12 -12.60 -8.87 -2.14
C VAL A 12 -11.14 -9.11 -2.53
N TYR A 13 -10.58 -10.28 -2.22
CA TYR A 13 -9.19 -10.61 -2.61
C TYR A 13 -9.01 -10.71 -4.12
N LEU A 14 -9.95 -11.30 -4.84
CA LEU A 14 -9.91 -11.35 -6.30
C LEU A 14 -9.93 -9.94 -6.89
N GLY A 15 -10.79 -9.07 -6.37
CA GLY A 15 -10.83 -7.66 -6.75
C GLY A 15 -9.52 -6.92 -6.46
N MET A 16 -8.90 -7.15 -5.29
CA MET A 16 -7.61 -6.54 -4.94
C MET A 16 -6.48 -7.00 -5.88
N ILE A 17 -6.45 -8.27 -6.25
CA ILE A 17 -5.49 -8.85 -7.21
C ILE A 17 -5.65 -8.24 -8.60
N LEU A 18 -6.89 -8.04 -9.05
CA LEU A 18 -7.19 -7.35 -10.31
C LEU A 18 -6.88 -5.84 -10.27
N GLY A 19 -6.51 -5.30 -9.11
CA GLY A 19 -6.22 -3.88 -8.90
C GLY A 19 -7.46 -3.00 -8.70
N GLY A 20 -8.65 -3.59 -8.63
CA GLY A 20 -9.94 -2.91 -8.62
C GLY A 20 -11.02 -3.73 -9.31
N LEU A 21 -12.27 -3.25 -9.29
CA LEU A 21 -13.35 -3.88 -10.08
C LEU A 21 -13.30 -3.37 -11.54
N PRO A 22 -13.04 -4.22 -12.54
CA PRO A 22 -13.04 -3.78 -13.93
C PRO A 22 -14.44 -3.29 -14.34
N GLY A 23 -14.51 -2.05 -14.81
CA GLY A 23 -15.76 -1.40 -15.24
C GLY A 23 -16.44 -0.53 -14.19
N LEU A 24 -16.00 -0.56 -12.93
CA LEU A 24 -16.40 0.40 -11.89
C LEU A 24 -15.18 1.23 -11.47
N ALA A 25 -15.39 2.49 -11.07
CA ALA A 25 -14.34 3.34 -10.51
C ALA A 25 -14.04 2.95 -9.05
N LEU A 26 -13.70 1.68 -8.81
CA LEU A 26 -13.48 1.13 -7.48
C LEU A 26 -12.06 0.56 -7.35
N ASP A 27 -11.30 1.14 -6.43
CA ASP A 27 -9.94 0.74 -6.10
C ASP A 27 -9.91 -0.34 -5.00
N ARG A 28 -8.70 -0.71 -4.58
CA ARG A 28 -8.47 -1.73 -3.54
C ARG A 28 -9.14 -1.35 -2.22
N ALA A 29 -9.10 -0.06 -1.84
CA ALA A 29 -9.72 0.42 -0.61
C ALA A 29 -11.25 0.36 -0.69
N GLY A 30 -11.84 0.78 -1.81
CA GLY A 30 -13.28 0.69 -2.04
C GLY A 30 -13.79 -0.75 -1.99
N LEU A 31 -13.06 -1.70 -2.58
CA LEU A 31 -13.38 -3.13 -2.50
C LEU A 31 -13.39 -3.66 -1.06
N ALA A 32 -12.37 -3.31 -0.26
CA ALA A 32 -12.31 -3.69 1.15
C ALA A 32 -13.48 -3.12 1.95
N LEU A 33 -13.85 -1.85 1.71
CA LEU A 33 -15.00 -1.20 2.35
C LEU A 33 -16.33 -1.85 1.95
N LEU A 34 -16.52 -2.21 0.68
CA LEU A 34 -17.72 -2.93 0.25
C LEU A 34 -17.83 -4.31 0.90
N GLY A 35 -16.71 -5.02 1.02
CA GLY A 35 -16.66 -6.30 1.74
C GLY A 35 -17.05 -6.15 3.20
N ALA A 36 -16.48 -5.16 3.91
CA ALA A 36 -16.84 -4.86 5.28
C ALA A 36 -18.33 -4.49 5.42
N LEU A 37 -18.84 -3.64 4.52
CA LEU A 37 -20.25 -3.26 4.49
C LEU A 37 -21.16 -4.47 4.30
N LEU A 38 -20.83 -5.37 3.37
CA LEU A 38 -21.58 -6.60 3.13
C LEU A 38 -21.67 -7.47 4.40
N LEU A 39 -20.57 -7.61 5.14
CA LEU A 39 -20.55 -8.36 6.39
C LEU A 39 -21.37 -7.68 7.51
N ILE A 40 -21.40 -6.35 7.54
CA ILE A 40 -22.17 -5.59 8.53
C ILE A 40 -23.67 -5.70 8.26
N ILE A 41 -24.11 -5.43 7.02
CA ILE A 41 -25.55 -5.47 6.68
C ILE A 41 -26.14 -6.87 6.79
N THR A 42 -25.32 -7.92 6.63
CA THR A 42 -25.73 -9.32 6.81
C THR A 42 -25.67 -9.79 8.27
N GLY A 43 -25.28 -8.90 9.20
CA GLY A 43 -25.22 -9.19 10.64
C GLY A 43 -24.08 -10.13 11.04
N ARG A 44 -23.07 -10.30 10.17
CA ARG A 44 -21.91 -11.17 10.40
C ARG A 44 -20.76 -10.47 11.11
N LEU A 45 -20.77 -9.14 11.06
CA LEU A 45 -19.84 -8.28 11.76
C LEU A 45 -20.63 -7.11 12.37
N ASP A 46 -20.50 -6.88 13.68
CA ASP A 46 -21.06 -5.68 14.29
C ASP A 46 -20.21 -4.45 13.96
N LEU A 47 -20.83 -3.26 13.95
CA LEU A 47 -20.12 -2.02 13.65
C LEU A 47 -18.96 -1.76 14.64
N ASN A 48 -19.14 -2.07 15.93
CA ASN A 48 -18.06 -1.90 16.92
C ASN A 48 -16.91 -2.88 16.68
N GLN A 49 -17.22 -4.10 16.24
CA GLN A 49 -16.21 -5.10 15.89
C GLN A 49 -15.44 -4.68 14.64
N ALA A 50 -16.13 -4.11 13.65
CA ALA A 50 -15.50 -3.55 12.46
C ALA A 50 -14.54 -2.41 12.80
N TRP A 51 -14.95 -1.48 13.67
CA TRP A 51 -14.08 -0.40 14.14
C TRP A 51 -12.88 -0.92 14.92
N ALA A 52 -13.08 -1.89 15.81
CA ALA A 52 -12.01 -2.50 16.59
C ALA A 52 -11.00 -3.28 15.72
N ALA A 53 -11.39 -3.71 14.52
CA ALA A 53 -10.50 -4.37 13.57
C ALA A 53 -9.56 -3.39 12.83
N VAL A 54 -9.80 -2.08 12.91
CA VAL A 54 -8.99 -1.05 12.24
C VAL A 54 -8.06 -0.38 13.25
N ASP A 55 -6.75 -0.64 13.12
CA ASP A 55 -5.74 0.02 13.94
C ASP A 55 -5.40 1.42 13.41
N LEU A 56 -6.05 2.44 13.98
CA LEU A 56 -5.84 3.84 13.64
C LEU A 56 -4.37 4.31 13.79
N PRO A 57 -3.63 3.94 14.86
CA PRO A 57 -2.21 4.30 14.98
C PRO A 57 -1.37 3.82 13.80
N THR A 58 -1.54 2.57 13.37
CA THR A 58 -0.82 2.01 12.22
C THR A 58 -1.23 2.70 10.93
N MET A 59 -2.54 2.92 10.71
CA MET A 59 -3.03 3.65 9.53
C MET A 59 -2.45 5.07 9.46
N ALA A 60 -2.42 5.80 10.58
CA ALA A 60 -1.86 7.13 10.67
C ALA A 60 -0.34 7.14 10.42
N LEU A 61 0.38 6.16 10.97
CA LEU A 61 1.82 5.98 10.73
C LEU A 61 2.11 5.78 9.23
N LEU A 62 1.44 4.81 8.60
CA LEU A 62 1.63 4.51 7.18
C LEU A 62 1.27 5.72 6.30
N PHE A 63 0.14 6.37 6.57
CA PHE A 63 -0.27 7.57 5.86
C PHE A 63 0.74 8.72 6.02
N GLY A 64 1.27 8.92 7.23
CA GLY A 64 2.33 9.91 7.49
C GLY A 64 3.60 9.63 6.69
N LEU A 65 4.03 8.38 6.62
CA LEU A 65 5.18 7.97 5.80
C LEU A 65 4.92 8.16 4.30
N MET A 66 3.69 7.91 3.83
CA MET A 66 3.30 8.20 2.44
C MET A 66 3.37 9.70 2.13
N ILE A 67 2.87 10.56 3.02
CA ILE A 67 2.96 12.02 2.88
C ILE A 67 4.43 12.45 2.83
N LEU A 68 5.26 11.95 3.75
CA LEU A 68 6.69 12.26 3.78
C LEU A 68 7.37 11.86 2.46
N SER A 69 7.10 10.65 1.97
CA SER A 69 7.61 10.17 0.69
C SER A 69 7.19 11.05 -0.49
N ALA A 70 5.92 11.49 -0.50
CA ALA A 70 5.39 12.41 -1.51
C ALA A 70 6.12 13.77 -1.48
N GLN A 71 6.40 14.31 -0.29
CA GLN A 71 7.15 15.56 -0.15
C GLN A 71 8.61 15.43 -0.60
N LEU A 72 9.28 14.31 -0.29
CA LEU A 72 10.62 14.04 -0.83
C LEU A 72 10.63 13.96 -2.36
N ARG A 73 9.60 13.34 -2.94
CA ARG A 73 9.41 13.28 -4.40
C ARG A 73 9.21 14.65 -5.01
N LEU A 74 8.29 15.45 -4.48
CA LEU A 74 8.00 16.82 -4.96
C LEU A 74 9.21 17.75 -4.77
N GLY A 75 9.96 17.59 -3.67
CA GLY A 75 11.19 18.32 -3.41
C GLY A 75 12.37 17.89 -4.28
N GLY A 76 12.23 16.85 -5.11
CA GLY A 76 13.26 16.36 -6.02
C GLY A 76 14.38 15.57 -5.35
N PHE A 77 14.20 15.12 -4.11
CA PHE A 77 15.21 14.37 -3.36
C PHE A 77 15.66 13.10 -4.10
N TYR A 78 14.70 12.27 -4.55
CA TYR A 78 15.00 11.04 -5.29
C TYR A 78 15.74 11.31 -6.61
N THR A 79 15.43 12.40 -7.30
CA THR A 79 16.13 12.84 -8.52
C THR A 79 17.57 13.26 -8.23
N ARG A 80 17.83 13.95 -7.11
CA ARG A 80 19.20 14.33 -6.72
C ARG A 80 20.04 13.11 -6.37
N LEU A 81 19.49 12.15 -5.62
CA LEU A 81 20.17 10.90 -5.28
C LEU A 81 20.56 10.09 -6.52
N THR A 82 19.60 9.85 -7.42
CA THR A 82 19.84 9.07 -8.64
C THR A 82 20.85 9.74 -9.57
N ARG A 83 20.79 11.07 -9.73
CA ARG A 83 21.80 11.83 -10.49
C ARG A 83 23.18 11.76 -9.85
N GLY A 84 23.27 11.89 -8.53
CA GLY A 84 24.54 11.77 -7.80
C GLY A 84 25.19 10.40 -8.00
N MET A 85 24.40 9.33 -7.94
CA MET A 85 24.88 7.98 -8.22
C MET A 85 25.34 7.80 -9.67
N ALA A 86 24.59 8.34 -10.64
CA ALA A 86 24.95 8.27 -12.06
C ALA A 86 26.25 9.05 -12.37
N ALA A 87 26.49 10.17 -11.68
CA ALA A 87 27.70 10.97 -11.85
C ALA A 87 28.96 10.34 -11.23
N ALA A 88 28.81 9.36 -10.32
CA ALA A 88 29.92 8.73 -9.61
C ALA A 88 30.81 7.82 -10.49
N SER A 89 30.57 7.74 -11.80
CA SER A 89 31.38 6.97 -12.77
C SER A 89 31.61 5.51 -12.35
N LEU A 90 30.58 4.89 -11.76
CA LEU A 90 30.64 3.51 -11.29
C LEU A 90 30.45 2.52 -12.44
N GLY A 91 31.19 1.41 -12.40
CA GLY A 91 30.91 0.27 -13.29
C GLY A 91 29.50 -0.33 -13.04
N PRO A 92 28.89 -1.00 -14.02
CA PRO A 92 27.49 -1.42 -13.97
C PRO A 92 27.09 -2.22 -12.71
N GLN A 93 27.93 -3.19 -12.30
CA GLN A 93 27.68 -4.01 -11.12
C GLN A 93 27.71 -3.20 -9.81
N ARG A 94 28.64 -2.24 -9.70
CA ARG A 94 28.76 -1.39 -8.51
C ARG A 94 27.61 -0.39 -8.44
N LEU A 95 27.22 0.19 -9.58
CA LEU A 95 26.06 1.06 -9.66
C LEU A 95 24.79 0.32 -9.19
N LEU A 96 24.58 -0.90 -9.67
CA LEU A 96 23.45 -1.74 -9.26
C LEU A 96 23.49 -2.05 -7.77
N ALA A 97 24.65 -2.43 -7.22
CA ALA A 97 24.79 -2.69 -5.78
C ALA A 97 24.44 -1.46 -4.94
N VAL A 98 24.93 -0.28 -5.31
CA VAL A 98 24.60 0.98 -4.63
C VAL A 98 23.11 1.29 -4.75
N LEU A 99 22.52 1.08 -5.93
CA LEU A 99 21.09 1.30 -6.14
C LEU A 99 20.24 0.39 -5.25
N ILE A 100 20.57 -0.90 -5.16
CA ILE A 100 19.86 -1.85 -4.29
C ILE A 100 19.97 -1.42 -2.83
N ILE A 101 21.16 -1.04 -2.37
CA ILE A 101 21.37 -0.61 -0.97
C ILE A 101 20.57 0.67 -0.67
N VAL A 102 20.67 1.68 -1.53
CA VAL A 102 19.98 2.97 -1.32
C VAL A 102 18.47 2.79 -1.43
N ALA A 103 17.97 2.10 -2.45
CA ALA A 103 16.55 1.84 -2.62
C ALA A 103 15.99 1.00 -1.48
N GLY A 104 16.71 -0.06 -1.06
CA GLY A 104 16.32 -0.90 0.07
C GLY A 104 16.29 -0.15 1.39
N ALA A 105 17.31 0.68 1.67
CA ALA A 105 17.35 1.51 2.87
C ALA A 105 16.21 2.54 2.91
N LEU A 106 15.96 3.23 1.79
CA LEU A 106 14.84 4.17 1.69
C LEU A 106 13.49 3.47 1.82
N SER A 107 13.34 2.28 1.21
CA SER A 107 12.13 1.46 1.29
C SER A 107 11.84 0.97 2.72
N ALA A 108 12.88 0.61 3.47
CA ALA A 108 12.76 0.15 4.86
C ALA A 108 12.39 1.28 5.84
N LEU A 109 12.81 2.51 5.55
CA LEU A 109 12.55 3.68 6.41
C LEU A 109 11.26 4.43 6.05
N LEU A 110 10.90 4.45 4.77
CA LEU A 110 9.69 5.10 4.28
C LEU A 110 8.61 4.05 4.00
N VAL A 111 8.07 4.06 2.78
CA VAL A 111 7.03 3.14 2.30
C VAL A 111 7.52 2.56 0.99
N ASN A 112 7.39 1.24 0.90
CA ASN A 112 7.52 0.49 -0.34
C ASN A 112 6.13 0.14 -0.83
N ASP A 113 5.62 0.93 -1.76
CA ASP A 113 4.40 0.65 -2.52
C ASP A 113 4.77 0.13 -3.92
#